data_AF-A0A7K9YZ36-F1
#
_entry.id   AF-A0A7K9YZ36-F1
#
_cell.length_a   1.000
_cell.length_b   1.000
_cell.length_c   1.000
_cell.angle_alpha   90.00
_cell.angle_beta   90.00
_cell.angle_gamma   90.00
#
_symmetry.space_group_name_H-M   'P 1'
#
loop_
_entity.id
_entity.type
_entity.pdbx_description
1 polymer ?
#
loop_
_entity_poly.entity_id
_entity_poly.type
_entity_poly.pdbx_seq_one_letter_code
_entity_poly.pdbx_strand_id
1 'polypeptide(L)'
;QREQQWHDEQEQILYTFKEVEEEMKKEAVTDSEKRVFQELKNQMSELKEYKKKLMNALGEFLEEHFPLPEKNGNAKKKKYSEEPSEQLITMHEILEVLLNQLICTPHEPYVTVDDSFWPPYLELLLRSGIVLRHPEDPNKIRLEAFHE
;
A
#
# COMPACT_ATOMS: atom_id res chain seq x y z
N GLN A 1 -47.06 56.60 4.87
CA GLN A 1 -45.78 56.86 4.17
C GLN A 1 -44.58 56.51 5.04
N ARG A 2 -44.40 57.11 6.22
CA ARG A 2 -43.27 56.81 7.12
C ARG A 2 -43.23 55.35 7.62
N GLU A 3 -44.37 54.79 8.04
CA GLU A 3 -44.45 53.38 8.43
C GLU A 3 -44.20 52.42 7.26
N GLN A 4 -44.59 52.79 6.05
CA GLN A 4 -44.35 51.97 4.86
C GLN A 4 -42.86 51.95 4.53
N GLN A 5 -42.21 53.12 4.52
CA GLN A 5 -40.75 53.20 4.37
C GLN A 5 -40.01 52.42 5.45
N TRP A 6 -40.45 52.52 6.70
CA TRP A 6 -39.87 51.74 7.80
C TRP A 6 -40.01 50.23 7.55
N HIS A 7 -41.18 49.77 7.10
CA HIS A 7 -41.40 48.37 6.77
C HIS A 7 -40.49 47.91 5.62
N ASP A 8 -40.40 48.70 4.55
CA ASP A 8 -39.57 48.40 3.38
C ASP A 8 -38.08 48.35 3.76
N GLU A 9 -37.62 49.23 4.65
CA GLU A 9 -36.26 49.22 5.21
C GLU A 9 -35.99 47.96 6.05
N GLN A 10 -36.95 47.55 6.90
CA GLN A 10 -36.82 46.31 7.68
C GLN A 10 -36.76 45.08 6.78
N GLU A 11 -37.55 45.06 5.71
CA GLU A 11 -37.57 43.96 4.73
C GLU A 11 -36.25 43.87 3.95
N GLN A 12 -35.66 45.01 3.57
CA GLN A 12 -34.33 45.06 2.96
C GLN A 12 -33.22 44.60 3.91
N ILE A 13 -33.27 44.99 5.19
CA ILE A 13 -32.30 44.52 6.19
C ILE A 13 -32.40 43.02 6.35
N LEU A 14 -33.62 42.47 6.41
CA LEU A 14 -33.83 41.04 6.59
C LEU A 14 -33.37 40.24 5.35
N TYR A 15 -33.60 40.76 4.15
CA TYR A 15 -33.11 40.18 2.91
C TYR A 15 -31.57 40.16 2.86
N THR A 16 -30.93 41.30 3.12
CA THR A 16 -29.45 41.40 3.11
C THR A 16 -28.81 40.51 4.17
N PHE A 17 -29.39 40.42 5.37
CA PHE A 17 -28.89 39.53 6.42
C PHE A 17 -28.98 38.06 6.00
N LYS A 18 -30.07 37.66 5.35
CA LYS A 18 -30.27 36.29 4.87
C LYS A 18 -29.28 35.93 3.76
N GLU A 19 -28.96 36.86 2.87
CA GLU A 19 -27.95 36.66 1.82
C GLU A 19 -26.55 36.43 2.44
N VAL A 20 -26.17 37.26 3.41
CA VAL A 20 -24.90 37.11 4.15
C VAL A 20 -24.86 35.81 4.94
N GLU A 21 -25.96 35.40 5.57
CA GLU A 21 -26.04 34.12 6.31
C GLU A 21 -25.78 32.92 5.38
N GLU A 22 -26.40 32.91 4.19
CA GLU A 22 -26.23 31.83 3.22
C GLU A 22 -24.82 31.80 2.61
N GLU A 23 -24.20 32.96 2.38
CA GLU A 23 -22.80 33.05 1.96
C GLU A 23 -21.85 32.52 3.05
N MET A 24 -22.03 32.95 4.30
CA MET A 24 -21.20 32.53 5.43
C MET A 24 -21.33 31.03 5.72
N LYS A 25 -22.52 30.43 5.54
CA LYS A 25 -22.72 28.98 5.61
C LYS A 25 -21.93 28.23 4.52
N LYS A 26 -21.95 28.72 3.28
CA LYS A 26 -21.19 28.10 2.18
C LYS A 26 -19.69 28.15 2.45
N GLU A 27 -19.16 29.30 2.86
CA GLU A 27 -17.75 29.45 3.21
C GLU A 27 -17.36 28.49 4.34
N ALA A 28 -18.13 28.45 5.42
CA ALA A 28 -17.87 27.57 6.57
C ALA A 28 -17.83 26.08 6.18
N VAL A 29 -18.74 25.64 5.31
CA VAL A 29 -18.72 24.26 4.75
C VAL A 29 -17.44 24.03 3.96
N THR A 30 -17.09 24.91 3.03
CA THR A 30 -15.89 24.74 2.20
C THR A 30 -14.60 24.72 3.03
N ASP A 31 -14.52 25.52 4.09
CA ASP A 31 -13.36 25.55 4.97
C ASP A 31 -13.30 24.34 5.91
N SER A 32 -14.44 23.75 6.24
CA SER A 32 -14.48 22.45 6.93
C SER A 32 -14.00 21.33 6.01
N GLU A 33 -14.44 21.29 4.75
CA GLU A 33 -14.05 20.28 3.76
C GLU A 33 -12.55 20.35 3.44
N LYS A 34 -12.01 21.56 3.24
CA LYS A 34 -10.56 21.76 3.04
C LYS A 34 -9.74 21.24 4.21
N ARG A 35 -10.19 21.48 5.45
CA ARG A 35 -9.51 20.98 6.67
C ARG A 35 -9.53 19.46 6.73
N VAL A 36 -10.68 18.84 6.50
CA VAL A 36 -10.81 17.37 6.48
C VAL A 36 -9.95 16.76 5.38
N PHE A 37 -9.93 17.35 4.18
CA PHE A 37 -9.09 16.89 3.09
C PHE A 37 -7.60 16.98 3.42
N GLN A 38 -7.17 18.08 4.03
CA GLN A 38 -5.77 18.25 4.43
C GLN A 38 -5.35 17.25 5.51
N GLU A 39 -6.23 16.98 6.47
CA GLU A 39 -6.01 15.96 7.51
C GLU A 39 -5.86 14.57 6.89
N LEU A 40 -6.79 14.17 6.02
CA LEU A 40 -6.71 12.89 5.29
C LEU A 40 -5.43 12.78 4.46
N LYS A 41 -5.00 13.87 3.83
CA LYS A 41 -3.75 13.93 3.06
C LYS A 41 -2.52 13.73 3.96
N ASN A 42 -2.52 14.33 5.15
CA ASN A 42 -1.45 14.17 6.13
C ASN A 42 -1.39 12.73 6.63
N GLN A 43 -2.53 12.15 7.05
CA GLN A 43 -2.63 10.76 7.48
C GLN A 43 -2.15 9.77 6.40
N MET A 44 -2.54 10.00 5.15
CA MET A 44 -2.07 9.18 4.02
C MET A 44 -0.55 9.27 3.82
N SER A 45 0.04 10.43 4.10
CA SER A 45 1.48 10.65 3.98
C SER A 45 2.24 9.97 5.13
N GLU A 46 1.74 10.07 6.36
CA GLU A 46 2.28 9.36 7.52
C GLU A 46 2.25 7.84 7.32
N LEU A 47 1.13 7.30 6.83
CA LEU A 47 0.99 5.88 6.54
C LEU A 47 1.99 5.40 5.47
N LYS A 48 2.22 6.21 4.43
CA LYS A 48 3.23 5.92 3.39
C LYS A 48 4.63 5.90 3.96
N GLU A 49 4.97 6.83 4.84
CA GLU A 49 6.28 6.88 5.49
C GLU A 49 6.48 5.68 6.43
N TYR A 50 5.47 5.35 7.22
CA TYR A 50 5.49 4.16 8.07
C TYR A 50 5.69 2.88 7.26
N LYS A 51 4.91 2.69 6.18
CA LYS A 51 5.07 1.55 5.25
C LYS A 51 6.50 1.47 4.73
N LYS A 52 7.07 2.60 4.28
CA LYS A 52 8.44 2.64 3.76
C LYS A 52 9.47 2.23 4.81
N LYS A 53 9.39 2.79 6.04
CA LYS A 53 10.30 2.43 7.14
C LYS A 53 10.22 0.95 7.48
N LEU A 54 9.02 0.39 7.54
CA LEU A 54 8.80 -1.02 7.81
C LEU A 54 9.39 -1.92 6.71
N MET A 55 9.15 -1.59 5.43
CA MET A 55 9.72 -2.35 4.30
C MET A 55 11.24 -2.31 4.29
N ASN A 56 11.84 -1.14 4.56
CA ASN A 56 13.29 -1.01 4.63
C ASN A 56 13.88 -1.84 5.78
N ALA A 57 13.31 -1.74 6.99
CA ALA A 57 13.77 -2.52 8.14
C ALA A 57 13.63 -4.03 7.91
N LEU A 58 12.56 -4.46 7.24
CA LEU A 58 12.39 -5.86 6.83
C LEU A 58 13.45 -6.28 5.81
N GLY A 59 13.73 -5.45 4.80
CA GLY A 59 14.77 -5.69 3.82
C GLY A 59 16.15 -5.86 4.47
N GLU A 60 16.54 -4.90 5.32
CA GLU A 60 17.80 -4.95 6.09
C GLU A 60 17.91 -6.23 6.92
N PHE A 61 16.85 -6.60 7.65
CA PHE A 61 16.81 -7.83 8.46
C PHE A 61 16.98 -9.10 7.60
N LEU A 62 16.33 -9.15 6.43
CA LEU A 62 16.38 -10.32 5.56
C LEU A 62 17.71 -10.43 4.83
N GLU A 63 18.33 -9.33 4.43
CA GLU A 63 19.67 -9.34 3.85
C GLU A 63 20.73 -9.83 4.86
N GLU A 64 20.62 -9.43 6.12
CA GLU A 64 21.56 -9.84 7.17
C GLU A 64 21.42 -11.33 7.55
N HIS A 65 20.19 -11.83 7.68
CA HIS A 65 19.93 -13.18 8.19
C HIS A 65 19.67 -14.25 7.12
N PHE A 66 19.29 -13.83 5.92
CA PHE A 66 18.99 -14.70 4.77
C PHE A 66 19.75 -14.21 3.52
N PRO A 67 21.09 -14.22 3.52
CA PRO A 67 21.87 -13.91 2.33
C PRO A 67 21.81 -15.06 1.32
N LEU A 68 21.80 -14.72 0.03
CA LEU A 68 21.93 -15.73 -1.02
C LEU A 68 23.24 -16.50 -0.85
N PRO A 69 23.31 -17.79 -1.25
CA PRO A 69 24.55 -18.53 -1.20
C PRO A 69 25.58 -17.83 -2.07
N GLU A 70 26.70 -17.41 -1.48
CA GLU A 70 27.84 -17.00 -2.27
C GLU A 70 28.21 -18.15 -3.22
N LYS A 71 28.46 -17.83 -4.49
CA LYS A 71 28.85 -18.80 -5.54
C LYS A 71 30.06 -19.67 -5.11
N ASN A 72 30.79 -19.30 -4.06
CA ASN A 72 32.07 -19.87 -3.63
C ASN A 72 32.19 -20.26 -2.13
N GLY A 73 31.11 -20.65 -1.44
CA GLY A 73 31.18 -21.03 -0.02
C GLY A 73 30.59 -22.40 0.34
N ASN A 74 31.40 -23.46 0.30
CA ASN A 74 31.27 -24.67 1.14
C ASN A 74 30.06 -25.60 0.96
N ALA A 75 29.20 -25.46 -0.06
CA ALA A 75 28.15 -26.42 -0.32
C ALA A 75 28.72 -27.69 -0.98
N LYS A 76 28.82 -28.78 -0.20
CA LYS A 76 29.15 -30.12 -0.72
C LYS A 76 28.27 -30.44 -1.93
N LYS A 77 28.91 -30.52 -3.10
CA LYS A 77 28.41 -30.98 -4.40
C LYS A 77 27.14 -31.85 -4.31
N LYS A 78 25.99 -31.27 -4.66
CA LYS A 78 24.92 -32.04 -5.34
C LYS A 78 24.94 -31.62 -6.81
N LYS A 79 25.23 -32.59 -7.67
CA LYS A 79 25.22 -32.43 -9.13
C LYS A 79 23.79 -32.13 -9.58
N TYR A 80 23.50 -30.86 -9.83
CA TYR A 80 22.57 -30.47 -10.88
C TYR A 80 23.35 -29.54 -11.80
N SER A 81 23.66 -30.06 -12.97
CA SER A 81 24.32 -29.37 -14.06
C SER A 81 23.25 -28.66 -14.85
N GLU A 82 23.27 -27.33 -14.82
CA GLU A 82 23.08 -26.40 -15.94
C GLU A 82 22.92 -25.01 -15.31
N GLU A 83 23.85 -24.09 -15.60
CA GLU A 83 23.62 -22.67 -15.31
C GLU A 83 22.42 -22.23 -16.16
N PRO A 84 21.49 -21.47 -15.55
CA PRO A 84 21.18 -20.17 -16.12
C PRO A 84 21.86 -19.12 -15.25
N SER A 85 22.57 -18.22 -15.92
CA SER A 85 23.02 -16.94 -15.40
C SER A 85 21.81 -16.00 -15.21
N GLU A 86 20.83 -16.44 -14.44
CA GLU A 86 19.72 -15.60 -13.98
C GLU A 86 20.04 -15.16 -12.56
N GLN A 87 20.04 -13.85 -12.33
CA GLN A 87 20.31 -13.29 -11.02
C GLN A 87 19.20 -13.76 -10.07
N LEU A 88 19.53 -14.71 -9.19
CA LEU A 88 18.62 -15.18 -8.15
C LEU A 88 18.15 -13.98 -7.33
N ILE A 89 16.85 -13.90 -7.08
CA ILE A 89 16.28 -12.86 -6.24
C ILE A 89 16.38 -13.26 -4.77
N THR A 90 16.63 -12.25 -3.93
CA THR A 90 16.67 -12.34 -2.47
C THR A 90 15.27 -12.59 -1.89
N MET A 91 15.23 -13.02 -0.62
CA MET A 91 13.96 -13.21 0.09
C MET A 91 13.17 -11.90 0.22
N HIS A 92 13.88 -10.77 0.36
CA HIS A 92 13.27 -9.44 0.38
C HIS A 92 12.54 -9.13 -0.93
N GLU A 93 13.20 -9.35 -2.07
CA GLU A 93 12.63 -9.10 -3.39
C GLU A 93 11.41 -10.00 -3.68
N ILE A 94 11.45 -11.28 -3.27
CA ILE A 94 10.29 -12.19 -3.38
C ILE A 94 9.08 -11.61 -2.64
N LEU A 95 9.26 -11.18 -1.38
CA LEU A 95 8.19 -10.61 -0.57
C LEU A 95 7.70 -9.28 -1.12
N GLU A 96 8.60 -8.44 -1.63
CA GLU A 96 8.25 -7.16 -2.25
C GLU A 96 7.37 -7.36 -3.48
N VAL A 97 7.71 -8.30 -4.37
CA VAL A 97 6.90 -8.62 -5.56
C VAL A 97 5.50 -9.09 -5.14
N LEU A 98 5.40 -9.99 -4.16
CA LEU A 98 4.11 -10.50 -3.67
C LEU A 98 3.26 -9.41 -3.01
N LEU A 99 3.87 -8.54 -2.21
CA LEU A 99 3.18 -7.40 -1.59
C LEU A 99 2.69 -6.40 -2.63
N ASN A 100 3.52 -6.10 -3.62
CA ASN A 100 3.15 -5.19 -4.70
C ASN A 100 2.01 -5.78 -5.54
N GLN A 101 2.03 -7.08 -5.84
CA GLN A 101 0.93 -7.77 -6.51
C GLN A 101 -0.38 -7.66 -5.71
N LEU A 102 -0.33 -7.95 -4.41
CA LEU A 102 -1.51 -7.89 -3.55
C LEU A 102 -2.13 -6.48 -3.50
N ILE A 103 -1.29 -5.44 -3.44
CA ILE A 103 -1.74 -4.05 -3.30
C ILE A 103 -2.24 -3.47 -4.64
N CYS A 104 -1.54 -3.76 -5.75
CA CYS A 104 -1.85 -3.18 -7.05
C CYS A 104 -3.00 -3.91 -7.76
N THR A 105 -3.06 -5.25 -7.62
CA THR A 105 -4.00 -6.12 -8.34
C THR A 105 -4.66 -7.12 -7.38
N PRO A 106 -5.48 -6.64 -6.42
CA PRO A 106 -6.06 -7.50 -5.39
C PRO A 106 -7.01 -8.58 -5.92
N HIS A 107 -7.56 -8.39 -7.12
CA HIS A 107 -8.42 -9.37 -7.80
C HIS A 107 -7.62 -10.50 -8.47
N GLU A 108 -6.33 -10.33 -8.67
CA GLU A 108 -5.42 -11.33 -9.22
C GLU A 108 -4.12 -11.35 -8.41
N PRO A 109 -4.15 -11.87 -7.16
CA PRO A 109 -3.04 -11.76 -6.22
C PRO A 109 -1.88 -12.75 -6.50
N TYR A 110 -1.93 -13.44 -7.64
CA TYR A 110 -0.98 -14.51 -7.97
C TYR A 110 0.18 -13.99 -8.80
N VAL A 111 1.38 -14.44 -8.46
CA VAL A 111 2.63 -14.21 -9.17
C VAL A 111 3.13 -15.54 -9.71
N THR A 112 3.63 -15.53 -10.95
CA THR A 112 4.26 -16.70 -11.56
C THR A 112 5.69 -16.85 -11.05
N VAL A 113 6.03 -18.04 -10.58
CA VAL A 113 7.38 -18.44 -10.18
C VAL A 113 8.17 -18.82 -11.43
N ASP A 114 9.28 -18.13 -11.65
CA ASP A 114 10.26 -18.44 -12.68
C ASP A 114 11.58 -18.93 -12.04
N ASP A 115 12.61 -19.14 -12.87
CA ASP A 115 13.90 -19.69 -12.46
C ASP A 115 14.73 -18.71 -11.59
N SER A 116 14.32 -17.44 -11.46
CA SER A 116 14.97 -16.47 -10.57
C SER A 116 14.66 -16.72 -9.09
N PHE A 117 13.55 -17.41 -8.78
CA PHE A 117 13.13 -17.69 -7.40
C PHE A 117 13.99 -18.77 -6.78
N TRP A 118 14.78 -18.40 -5.77
CA TRP A 118 15.62 -19.37 -5.10
C TRP A 118 14.78 -20.41 -4.32
N PRO A 119 14.85 -21.72 -4.66
CA PRO A 119 13.93 -22.71 -4.09
C PRO A 119 13.92 -22.80 -2.55
N PRO A 120 15.05 -22.67 -1.84
CA PRO A 120 15.06 -22.68 -0.38
C PRO A 120 14.23 -21.57 0.28
N TYR A 121 14.23 -20.35 -0.28
CA TYR A 121 13.40 -19.26 0.24
C TYR A 121 11.93 -19.46 -0.08
N LEU A 122 11.63 -19.90 -1.31
CA LEU A 122 10.28 -20.22 -1.69
C LEU A 122 9.68 -21.32 -0.79
N GLU A 123 10.42 -22.39 -0.54
CA GLU A 123 9.99 -23.49 0.34
C GLU A 123 9.84 -23.03 1.79
N LEU A 124 10.73 -22.18 2.30
CA LEU A 124 10.60 -21.63 3.65
C LEU A 124 9.30 -20.82 3.80
N LEU A 125 9.01 -19.95 2.84
CA LEU A 125 7.81 -19.11 2.81
C LEU A 125 6.52 -19.92 2.67
N LEU A 126 6.55 -20.99 1.89
CA LEU A 126 5.42 -21.93 1.74
C LEU A 126 5.19 -22.70 3.04
N ARG A 127 6.24 -23.21 3.68
CA ARG A 127 6.14 -24.01 4.91
C ARG A 127 5.76 -23.20 6.13
N SER A 128 6.12 -21.91 6.16
CA SER A 128 5.70 -20.99 7.22
C SER A 128 4.24 -20.52 7.06
N GLY A 129 3.60 -20.82 5.92
CA GLY A 129 2.24 -20.36 5.62
C GLY A 129 2.16 -18.87 5.28
N ILE A 130 3.28 -18.22 4.97
CA ILE A 130 3.30 -16.82 4.53
C ILE A 130 2.86 -16.72 3.07
N VAL A 131 3.21 -17.73 2.28
CA VAL A 131 2.90 -17.83 0.85
C VAL A 131 2.09 -19.10 0.60
N LEU A 132 1.11 -19.00 -0.30
CA LEU A 132 0.28 -20.12 -0.74
C LEU A 132 0.43 -20.36 -2.24
N ARG A 133 0.40 -21.63 -2.67
CA ARG A 133 0.32 -21.99 -4.10
C ARG A 133 -1.11 -21.86 -4.62
N HIS A 134 -1.26 -21.59 -5.91
CA HIS A 134 -2.54 -21.66 -6.59
C HIS A 134 -3.06 -23.11 -6.58
N PRO A 135 -4.36 -23.34 -6.35
CA PRO A 135 -4.92 -24.69 -6.27
C PRO A 135 -4.79 -25.50 -7.57
N GLU A 136 -4.80 -24.80 -8.72
CA GLU A 136 -4.77 -25.43 -10.05
C GLU A 136 -3.43 -25.26 -10.79
N ASP A 137 -2.60 -24.30 -10.37
CA ASP A 137 -1.35 -23.96 -11.06
C ASP A 137 -0.18 -23.94 -10.06
N PRO A 138 0.65 -24.99 -10.02
CA PRO A 138 1.72 -25.08 -9.03
C PRO A 138 2.79 -23.99 -9.20
N ASN A 139 2.88 -23.36 -10.38
CA ASN A 139 3.85 -22.30 -10.65
C ASN A 139 3.33 -20.92 -10.24
N LYS A 140 2.10 -20.81 -9.73
CA LYS A 140 1.58 -19.55 -9.22
C LYS A 140 1.52 -19.55 -7.71
N ILE A 141 1.96 -18.45 -7.12
CA ILE A 141 1.98 -18.23 -5.67
C ILE A 141 1.33 -16.89 -5.31
N ARG A 142 0.77 -16.79 -4.11
CA ARG A 142 0.24 -15.54 -3.57
C ARG A 142 0.59 -15.40 -2.09
N LEU A 143 0.55 -14.18 -1.58
CA LEU A 143 0.65 -13.93 -0.14
C LEU A 143 -0.62 -14.43 0.58
N GLU A 144 -0.45 -14.92 1.80
CA GLU A 144 -1.55 -15.19 2.73
C GLU A 144 -2.28 -13.89 3.11
N ALA A 145 -3.58 -13.98 3.35
CA ALA A 145 -4.38 -12.83 3.77
C ALA A 145 -4.29 -12.67 5.29
N PHE A 146 -3.55 -11.67 5.78
CA PHE A 146 -3.33 -11.44 7.21
C PHE A 146 -4.36 -10.50 7.89
N HIS A 147 -5.46 -10.18 7.23
CA HIS A 147 -6.40 -9.13 7.64
C HIS A 147 -7.63 -9.63 8.44
N GLU A 148 -7.49 -10.69 9.24
CA GLU A 148 -8.55 -11.11 10.19
C GLU A 148 -8.64 -10.20 11.43
#